data_AF-A0A4U2DVQ6-F1
#
_entry.id   AF-A0A4U2DVQ6-F1
#
_cell.length_a   1.000
_cell.length_b   1.000
_cell.length_c   1.000
_cell.angle_alpha   90.00
_cell.angle_beta   90.00
_cell.angle_gamma   90.00
#
_symmetry.space_group_name_H-M   'P 1'
#
loop_
_entity.id
_entity.type
_entity.pdbx_description
1 polymer ?
#
loop_
_entity_poly.entity_id
_entity_poly.type
_entity_poly.pdbx_seq_one_letter_code
_entity_poly.pdbx_strand_id
1 'polypeptide(L)'
;LIQNNFDMLIPGAIMALFQPLVSASDTLPAILLAVLVAHTLWFAGIHGSAIVSGIMAPFWLYNLGVNQEALAAGMELPQVFIEPFWSF
;
A
#
# COMPACT_ATOMS: atom_id res chain seq x y z
N LEU A 1 20.30 7.86 19.23
CA LEU A 1 19.44 7.02 20.11
C LEU A 1 18.92 5.79 19.37
N ILE A 2 18.17 5.90 18.26
CA ILE A 2 17.67 4.71 17.55
C ILE A 2 18.80 3.87 16.94
N GLN A 3 19.72 4.48 16.19
CA GLN A 3 20.86 3.76 15.60
C GLN A 3 21.76 3.09 16.65
N ASN A 4 22.01 3.74 17.79
CA ASN A 4 22.89 3.19 18.83
C ASN A 4 22.23 2.11 19.71
N ASN A 5 20.90 2.04 19.79
CA ASN A 5 20.20 1.08 20.66
C ASN A 5 19.59 -0.10 19.88
N PHE A 6 19.34 0.07 18.58
CA PHE A 6 18.63 -0.91 17.76
C PHE A 6 19.35 -1.28 16.46
N ASP A 7 20.54 -0.71 16.18
CA ASP A 7 21.26 -0.85 14.91
C ASP A 7 20.42 -0.50 13.66
N MET A 8 19.37 0.30 13.84
CA MET A 8 18.47 0.73 12.75
C MET A 8 18.73 2.17 12.33
N LEU A 9 18.77 2.38 11.02
CA LEU A 9 18.69 3.72 10.44
C LEU A 9 17.26 4.27 10.60
N ILE A 10 17.11 5.60 10.65
CA ILE A 10 15.79 6.27 10.78
C ILE A 10 14.78 5.78 9.73
N PRO A 11 15.13 5.66 8.42
CA PRO A 11 14.19 5.12 7.43
C PRO A 11 13.76 3.68 7.72
N GLY A 12 14.68 2.85 8.21
CA GLY A 12 14.37 1.47 8.60
C GLY A 12 13.44 1.40 9.81
N ALA A 13 13.64 2.28 10.80
CA ALA A 13 12.77 2.37 11.97
C ALA A 13 11.36 2.83 11.60
N ILE A 14 11.24 3.80 10.68
CA ILE A 14 9.95 4.23 10.13
C ILE A 14 9.28 3.07 9.41
N MET A 15 9.99 2.37 8.52
CA MET A 15 9.38 1.24 7.81
C MET A 15 8.95 0.11 8.74
N ALA A 16 9.73 -0.21 9.78
CA ALA A 16 9.32 -1.22 10.76
C ALA A 16 8.01 -0.85 11.48
N LEU A 17 7.78 0.43 11.75
CA LEU A 17 6.52 0.91 12.33
C LEU A 17 5.33 0.73 11.37
N PHE A 18 5.53 0.98 10.07
CA PHE A 18 4.48 0.89 9.06
C PHE A 18 4.30 -0.49 8.43
N GLN A 19 5.24 -1.41 8.61
CA GLN A 19 5.23 -2.74 7.99
C GLN A 19 3.91 -3.51 8.22
N PRO A 20 3.31 -3.52 9.43
CA PRO A 20 2.03 -4.20 9.64
C PRO A 20 0.91 -3.62 8.78
N LEU A 21 0.89 -2.31 8.59
CA LEU A 21 -0.10 -1.62 7.78
C LEU A 21 0.13 -1.89 6.30
N VAL A 22 1.39 -1.89 5.85
CA VAL A 22 1.77 -2.28 4.49
C VAL A 22 1.31 -3.71 4.18
N SER A 23 1.61 -4.67 5.05
CA SER A 23 1.17 -6.05 4.87
C SER A 23 -0.35 -6.21 4.89
N ALA A 24 -1.05 -5.44 5.73
CA ALA A 24 -2.52 -5.46 5.76
C ALA A 24 -3.13 -4.82 4.50
N SER A 25 -2.44 -3.84 3.91
CA SER A 25 -2.91 -3.10 2.74
C SER A 25 -3.08 -3.96 1.50
N ASP A 26 -2.31 -5.04 1.33
CA ASP A 26 -2.40 -5.95 0.18
C ASP A 26 -3.19 -7.23 0.51
N THR A 27 -4.44 -7.06 0.94
CA THR A 27 -5.31 -8.18 1.30
C THR A 27 -6.71 -8.02 0.72
N LEU A 28 -7.41 -9.14 0.49
CA LEU A 28 -8.79 -9.11 0.02
C LEU A 28 -9.72 -8.26 0.92
N PRO A 29 -9.68 -8.36 2.26
CA PRO A 29 -10.47 -7.47 3.13
C PRO A 29 -10.13 -5.99 2.93
N ALA A 30 -8.86 -5.63 2.72
CA ALA A 30 -8.47 -4.25 2.45
C ALA A 30 -9.06 -3.74 1.12
N ILE A 31 -9.02 -4.56 0.06
CA ILE A 31 -9.63 -4.25 -1.24
C ILE A 31 -11.15 -4.04 -1.08
N LEU A 32 -11.83 -4.96 -0.40
CA LEU A 32 -13.28 -4.87 -0.19
C LEU A 32 -13.67 -3.63 0.61
N LEU A 33 -12.89 -3.29 1.65
CA LEU A 33 -13.12 -2.08 2.44
C LEU A 33 -12.87 -0.82 1.60
N ALA A 34 -11.80 -0.78 0.81
CA ALA A 34 -11.50 0.33 -0.08
C ALA A 34 -12.64 0.57 -1.08
N VAL A 35 -13.14 -0.50 -1.71
CA VAL A 35 -14.30 -0.45 -2.61
C VAL A 35 -15.55 0.03 -1.88
N LEU A 36 -15.85 -0.51 -0.70
CA LEU A 36 -17.02 -0.12 0.09
C LEU A 36 -16.99 1.37 0.47
N VAL A 37 -15.85 1.87 0.93
CA VAL A 37 -15.65 3.28 1.29
C VAL A 37 -15.78 4.17 0.06
N ALA A 38 -15.12 3.81 -1.05
CA ALA A 38 -15.19 4.58 -2.29
C ALA A 38 -16.65 4.73 -2.77
N HIS A 39 -17.41 3.63 -2.81
CA HIS A 39 -18.79 3.65 -3.28
C HIS A 39 -19.74 4.35 -2.31
N THR A 40 -19.52 4.23 -1.00
CA THR A 40 -20.32 4.95 0.01
C THR A 40 -20.12 6.46 -0.10
N LEU A 41 -18.87 6.90 -0.30
CA LEU A 41 -18.56 8.31 -0.55
C LEU A 41 -19.16 8.78 -1.87
N TRP A 42 -19.07 7.96 -2.92
CA TRP A 42 -19.68 8.26 -4.22
C TRP A 42 -21.19 8.41 -4.14
N PHE A 43 -21.86 7.53 -3.40
CA PHE A 43 -23.29 7.63 -3.12
C PHE A 43 -23.67 8.96 -2.43
N ALA A 44 -22.79 9.49 -1.58
CA ALA A 44 -22.94 10.79 -0.93
C ALA A 44 -22.53 11.99 -1.81
N GLY A 45 -22.19 11.78 -3.09
CA GLY A 45 -21.76 12.83 -4.02
C GLY A 45 -20.28 13.25 -3.89
N ILE A 46 -19.49 12.53 -3.10
CA ILE A 46 -18.04 12.75 -2.94
C ILE A 46 -17.31 11.84 -3.92
N HIS A 47 -16.27 12.33 -4.61
CA HIS A 47 -15.47 11.51 -5.53
C HIS A 47 -14.62 10.46 -4.76
N GLY A 48 -15.27 9.41 -4.26
CA GLY A 48 -14.70 8.46 -3.29
C GLY A 48 -13.44 7.75 -3.78
N SER A 49 -13.34 7.51 -5.08
CA SER A 49 -12.11 6.93 -5.66
C SER A 49 -10.90 7.84 -5.52
N ALA A 50 -11.07 9.16 -5.55
CA ALA A 50 -9.96 10.10 -5.34
C ALA A 50 -9.50 10.11 -3.87
N ILE A 51 -10.45 9.97 -2.93
CA ILE A 51 -10.16 9.87 -1.50
C ILE A 51 -9.39 8.58 -1.20
N VAL A 52 -9.86 7.44 -1.69
CA VAL A 52 -9.18 6.15 -1.52
C VAL A 52 -7.80 6.19 -2.18
N SER A 53 -7.68 6.69 -3.41
CA SER A 53 -6.39 6.82 -4.08
C SER A 53 -5.40 7.68 -3.29
N GLY A 54 -5.84 8.78 -2.69
CA GLY A 54 -4.97 9.63 -1.86
C GLY A 54 -4.42 8.91 -0.63
N ILE A 55 -5.22 8.04 -0.01
CA ILE A 55 -4.80 7.25 1.17
C ILE A 55 -3.90 6.08 0.75
N MET A 56 -4.23 5.42 -0.35
CA MET A 56 -3.59 4.18 -0.78
C MET A 56 -2.29 4.38 -1.58
N ALA A 57 -2.11 5.54 -2.20
CA ALA A 57 -0.93 5.89 -3.01
C ALA A 57 0.43 5.46 -2.43
N PRO A 58 0.77 5.73 -1.15
CA PRO A 58 2.06 5.31 -0.59
C PRO A 58 2.23 3.78 -0.52
N PHE A 59 1.15 3.04 -0.25
CA PHE A 59 1.18 1.58 -0.20
C PHE A 59 1.32 0.98 -1.59
N TRP A 60 0.58 1.51 -2.57
CA TRP A 60 0.71 1.09 -3.96
C TRP A 60 2.10 1.36 -4.51
N LEU A 61 2.71 2.50 -4.19
CA LEU A 61 4.07 2.82 -4.62
C LEU A 61 5.09 1.83 -4.03
N TYR A 62 4.95 1.49 -2.75
CA TYR A 62 5.79 0.48 -2.11
C TYR A 62 5.60 -0.90 -2.77
N ASN A 63 4.35 -1.35 -2.92
CA ASN A 63 4.03 -2.64 -3.53
C ASN A 63 4.52 -2.74 -4.98
N LEU A 64 4.42 -1.65 -5.74
CA LEU A 64 4.96 -1.56 -7.09
C LEU A 64 6.48 -1.71 -7.09
N GLY A 65 7.18 -1.08 -6.15
CA GLY A 65 8.63 -1.23 -5.97
C GLY A 65 9.04 -2.68 -5.70
N VAL A 66 8.34 -3.36 -4.78
CA VAL A 66 8.57 -4.79 -4.50
C VAL A 66 8.39 -5.64 -5.76
N ASN A 67 7.33 -5.40 -6.52
CA ASN A 67 7.09 -6.10 -7.78
C ASN A 67 8.16 -5.80 -8.84
N GLN A 68 8.66 -4.57 -8.92
CA GLN A 68 9.74 -4.19 -9.85
C GLN A 68 11.04 -4.94 -9.55
N GLU A 69 11.41 -5.07 -8.27
CA GLU A 69 12.58 -5.84 -7.85
C GLU A 69 12.43 -7.33 -8.18
N ALA A 70 11.26 -7.91 -7.87
CA ALA A 70 10.97 -9.30 -8.21
C ALA A 70 11.01 -9.55 -9.72
N LEU A 71 10.44 -8.64 -10.51
CA LEU A 71 10.45 -8.70 -11.97
C LEU A 71 11.88 -8.64 -12.53
N ALA A 72 12.70 -7.72 -12.02
CA ALA A 72 14.10 -7.58 -12.44
C ALA A 72 14.94 -8.83 -12.11
N ALA A 73 14.58 -9.55 -11.06
CA ALA A 73 15.18 -10.82 -10.67
C ALA A 73 14.59 -12.04 -11.41
N GLY A 74 13.58 -11.86 -12.26
CA GLY A 74 12.88 -12.97 -12.94
C GLY A 74 12.03 -13.84 -12.01
N MET A 75 11.59 -13.29 -10.88
CA MET A 75 10.73 -13.95 -9.90
C MET A 75 9.25 -13.60 -10.12
N GLU A 76 8.35 -14.36 -9.49
CA GLU A 76 6.92 -14.04 -9.46
C GLU A 76 6.65 -12.71 -8.74
N LEU A 77 5.60 -12.00 -9.16
CA LEU A 77 5.21 -10.71 -8.59
C LEU A 77 4.39 -10.95 -7.30
N PRO A 78 4.92 -10.61 -6.12
CA PRO A 78 4.28 -10.99 -4.86
C PRO A 78 3.08 -10.11 -4.47
N GLN A 79 3.00 -8.87 -4.96
CA GLN A 79 1.96 -7.92 -4.54
C GLN A 79 0.86 -7.79 -5.59
N VAL A 80 -0.41 -7.77 -5.16
CA VAL A 80 -1.58 -7.74 -6.05
C VAL A 80 -2.21 -6.34 -6.11
N PHE A 81 -2.44 -5.72 -4.97
CA PHE A 81 -3.11 -4.43 -4.85
C PHE A 81 -2.11 -3.30 -5.05
N ILE A 82 -1.92 -2.94 -6.32
CA ILE A 82 -1.12 -1.82 -6.82
C ILE A 82 -2.02 -0.83 -7.56
N GLU A 83 -1.50 0.37 -7.86
CA GLU A 83 -2.29 1.43 -8.49
C GLU A 83 -2.98 1.01 -9.81
N PRO A 84 -2.33 0.24 -10.71
CA PRO A 84 -3.02 -0.31 -11.88
C PRO A 84 -4.23 -1.17 -11.53
N PHE A 85 -4.18 -2.01 -10.50
CA PHE A 85 -5.34 -2.83 -10.09
C PHE A 85 -6.57 -1.97 -9.77
N TRP A 86 -6.37 -0.79 -9.21
CA TRP A 86 -7.44 0.13 -8.80
C TRP A 86 -7.98 1.00 -9.95
N SER A 87 -7.16 1.30 -10.96
CA SER A 87 -7.50 2.27 -12.02
C SER A 87 -8.28 1.68 -13.20
N PHE A 88 -8.57 0.38 -13.18
CA PHE A 88 -9.45 -0.30 -14.16
C PHE A 88 -10.92 -0.24 -13.78
#